data_AF-A0A523KUB2-F1
#
_entry.id   AF-A0A523KUB2-F1
#
_cell.length_a   1.000
_cell.length_b   1.000
_cell.length_c   1.000
_cell.angle_alpha   90.00
_cell.angle_beta   90.00
_cell.angle_gamma   90.00
#
_symmetry.space_group_name_H-M   'P 1'
#
loop_
_entity.id
_entity.type
_entity.pdbx_description
1 polymer ?
#
loop_
_entity_poly.entity_id
_entity_poly.type
_entity_poly.pdbx_seq_one_letter_code
_entity_poly.pdbx_strand_id
1 'polypeptide(L)'
;MSESENILPDGFDWRAFTPEDSPKTPMDVMADPRFQALATASVVQGGPAHDFSSPIYDFSDGRKTATGQMFNLLEAASEKPVALIFGSYT
;
A
#
# COMPACT_ATOMS: atom_id res chain seq x y z
N MET A 1 -5.64 -6.35 -25.74
CA MET A 1 -4.95 -6.61 -24.45
C MET A 1 -5.77 -7.69 -23.77
N SER A 2 -5.22 -8.89 -23.60
CA SER A 2 -5.98 -9.99 -23.01
C SER A 2 -6.21 -9.71 -21.53
N GLU A 3 -7.46 -9.71 -21.10
CA GLU A 3 -7.86 -9.82 -19.70
C GLU A 3 -7.27 -11.13 -19.17
N SER A 4 -6.10 -11.05 -18.55
CA SER A 4 -5.64 -12.12 -17.68
C SER A 4 -6.51 -12.04 -16.44
N GLU A 5 -7.63 -12.77 -16.44
CA GLU A 5 -8.40 -13.04 -15.23
C GLU A 5 -7.39 -13.54 -14.17
N ASN A 6 -7.27 -12.81 -13.06
CA ASN A 6 -6.49 -13.23 -11.89
C ASN A 6 -7.23 -14.41 -11.23
N ILE A 7 -7.17 -15.57 -11.86
CA ILE A 7 -7.72 -16.82 -11.35
C ILE A 7 -6.63 -17.48 -10.52
N LEU A 8 -6.97 -17.88 -9.30
CA LEU A 8 -6.06 -18.71 -8.50
C LEU A 8 -5.69 -19.97 -9.28
N PRO A 9 -4.43 -20.44 -9.20
CA PRO A 9 -4.04 -21.68 -9.87
C PRO A 9 -4.98 -22.84 -9.52
N ASP A 10 -5.30 -23.67 -10.50
CA ASP A 10 -6.12 -24.87 -10.28
C ASP A 10 -5.52 -25.72 -9.14
N GLY A 11 -6.34 -26.01 -8.13
CA GLY A 11 -5.93 -26.78 -6.95
C GLY A 11 -5.23 -25.99 -5.83
N PHE A 12 -5.14 -24.65 -5.92
CA PHE A 12 -4.60 -23.84 -4.82
C PHE A 12 -5.58 -23.80 -3.62
N ASP A 13 -5.20 -24.46 -2.53
CA ASP A 13 -5.95 -24.43 -1.27
C ASP A 13 -5.67 -23.15 -0.48
N TRP A 14 -6.33 -22.07 -0.89
CA TRP A 14 -6.21 -20.76 -0.23
C TRP A 14 -6.69 -20.77 1.22
N ARG A 15 -7.52 -21.74 1.62
CA ARG A 15 -8.03 -21.84 3.01
C ARG A 15 -6.95 -22.24 3.98
N ALA A 16 -5.95 -23.00 3.55
CA ALA A 16 -4.80 -23.36 4.37
C ALA A 16 -3.92 -22.14 4.74
N PHE A 17 -4.03 -21.02 4.03
CA PHE A 17 -3.19 -19.83 4.21
C PHE A 17 -3.97 -18.59 4.67
N THR A 18 -5.30 -18.67 4.70
CA THR A 18 -6.17 -17.59 5.15
C THR A 18 -6.58 -17.89 6.60
N PRO A 19 -6.27 -17.03 7.58
CA PRO A 19 -6.76 -17.20 8.95
C PRO A 19 -8.28 -17.40 8.99
N GLU A 20 -8.76 -18.26 9.89
CA GLU A 20 -10.19 -18.56 10.02
C GLU A 20 -11.03 -17.31 10.36
N ASP A 21 -10.42 -16.34 11.03
CA ASP A 21 -11.01 -15.06 11.41
C ASP A 21 -10.80 -13.96 10.36
N SER A 22 -10.26 -14.29 9.18
CA SER A 22 -10.07 -13.32 8.11
C SER A 22 -11.43 -12.77 7.64
N PRO A 23 -11.62 -11.44 7.61
CA PRO A 23 -12.87 -10.84 7.18
C PRO A 23 -13.12 -10.94 5.67
N LYS A 24 -12.09 -11.34 4.89
CA LYS A 24 -12.14 -11.50 3.44
C LYS A 24 -11.38 -12.75 3.01
N THR A 25 -11.92 -13.45 2.03
CA THR A 25 -11.20 -14.50 1.30
C THR A 25 -10.33 -13.89 0.20
N PRO A 26 -9.34 -14.61 -0.34
CA PRO A 26 -8.58 -14.15 -1.50
C PRO A 26 -9.45 -13.85 -2.73
N MET A 27 -10.55 -14.59 -2.91
CA MET A 27 -11.52 -14.30 -3.97
C MET A 27 -12.20 -12.94 -3.76
N ASP A 28 -12.56 -12.60 -2.52
CA ASP A 28 -13.14 -11.29 -2.19
C ASP A 28 -12.15 -10.14 -2.41
N VAL A 29 -10.85 -10.38 -2.17
CA VAL A 29 -9.79 -9.40 -2.42
C VAL A 29 -9.58 -9.19 -3.92
N MET A 30 -9.50 -10.27 -4.71
CA MET A 30 -9.28 -10.18 -6.15
C MET A 30 -10.50 -9.62 -6.92
N ALA A 31 -11.71 -9.78 -6.38
CA ALA A 31 -12.93 -9.23 -6.96
C ALA A 31 -13.18 -7.74 -6.61
N ASP A 32 -12.48 -7.18 -5.61
CA ASP A 32 -12.68 -5.78 -5.19
C ASP A 32 -11.99 -4.83 -6.20
N PRO A 33 -12.74 -3.96 -6.90
CA PRO A 33 -12.20 -3.08 -7.92
C PRO A 33 -11.09 -2.16 -7.41
N ARG A 34 -11.08 -1.83 -6.11
CA ARG A 34 -10.03 -0.99 -5.52
C ARG A 34 -8.70 -1.73 -5.46
N PHE A 35 -8.71 -3.02 -5.13
CA PHE A 35 -7.50 -3.84 -5.13
C PHE A 35 -7.01 -4.08 -6.57
N GLN A 36 -7.92 -4.27 -7.52
CA GLN A 36 -7.57 -4.35 -8.94
C GLN A 36 -6.91 -3.06 -9.44
N ALA A 37 -7.41 -1.89 -9.03
CA ALA A 37 -6.82 -0.60 -9.40
C ALA A 37 -5.38 -0.43 -8.87
N LEU A 38 -5.02 -1.05 -7.74
CA LEU A 38 -3.66 -1.03 -7.19
C LEU A 38 -2.67 -1.89 -7.99
N ALA A 39 -3.14 -2.81 -8.84
CA ALA A 39 -2.26 -3.67 -9.64
C ALA A 39 -1.49 -2.90 -10.73
N THR A 40 -1.96 -1.71 -11.10
CA THR A 40 -1.29 -0.83 -12.06
C THR A 40 -0.71 0.37 -11.33
N ALA A 41 0.62 0.52 -11.39
CA ALA A 41 1.27 1.69 -10.84
C ALA A 41 0.77 2.96 -11.54
N SER A 42 0.26 3.92 -10.78
CA SER A 42 -0.19 5.24 -11.28
C SER A 42 0.96 6.25 -11.37
N VAL A 43 2.21 5.80 -11.20
CA VAL A 43 3.43 6.60 -11.25
C VAL A 43 4.39 6.01 -12.27
N VAL A 44 5.17 6.88 -12.91
CA VAL A 44 6.17 6.51 -13.92
C VAL A 44 7.52 7.12 -13.58
N GLN A 45 8.61 6.43 -13.93
CA GLN A 45 9.96 6.96 -13.73
C GLN A 45 10.15 8.28 -14.49
N GLY A 46 10.72 9.27 -13.82
CA GLY A 46 10.91 10.63 -14.38
C GLY A 46 9.63 11.46 -14.46
N GLY A 47 8.47 10.88 -14.14
CA GLY A 47 7.23 11.62 -13.95
C GLY A 47 7.19 12.38 -12.62
N PRO A 48 6.24 13.31 -12.45
CA PRO A 48 6.05 13.98 -11.18
C PRO A 48 5.63 12.98 -10.09
N ALA A 49 6.14 13.17 -8.88
CA ALA A 49 5.66 12.43 -7.72
C ALA A 49 4.22 12.87 -7.37
N HIS A 50 3.39 11.94 -6.92
CA HIS A 50 2.05 12.25 -6.42
C HIS A 50 2.17 12.94 -5.05
N ASP A 51 1.64 14.14 -4.92
CA ASP A 51 1.69 14.87 -3.65
C ASP A 51 0.81 14.21 -2.59
N PHE A 52 1.26 14.28 -1.34
CA PHE A 52 0.46 13.88 -0.19
C PHE A 52 0.88 14.65 1.05
N SER A 53 -0.06 14.73 1.99
CA SER A 53 0.21 15.23 3.34
C SER A 53 -0.15 14.16 4.37
N SER A 54 0.73 13.92 5.33
CA SER A 54 0.54 12.91 6.38
C SER A 54 1.07 13.40 7.72
N PRO A 55 0.40 13.10 8.86
CA PRO A 55 0.95 13.37 10.18
C PRO A 55 2.23 12.56 10.43
N ILE A 56 3.20 13.18 11.10
CA ILE A 56 4.41 12.51 11.58
C ILE A 56 4.13 11.89 12.94
N TYR A 57 4.50 10.62 13.09
CA TYR A 57 4.41 9.88 14.33
C TYR A 57 5.80 9.52 14.84
N ASP A 58 5.98 9.56 16.15
CA ASP A 58 7.14 9.00 16.84
C ASP A 58 6.79 7.58 17.29
N PHE A 59 7.74 6.65 17.08
CA PHE A 59 7.70 5.24 17.47
C PHE A 59 8.92 4.84 18.32
N SER A 60 9.70 5.81 18.83
CA SER A 60 10.92 5.57 19.59
C SER A 60 10.71 4.71 20.85
N ASP A 61 9.50 4.73 21.42
CA ASP A 61 9.08 3.92 22.57
C ASP A 61 8.28 2.66 22.18
N GLY A 62 8.19 2.35 20.88
CA GLY A 62 7.42 1.24 20.34
C GLY A 62 5.90 1.51 20.23
N ARG A 63 5.44 2.74 20.52
CA ARG A 63 4.03 3.13 20.40
C ARG A 63 3.87 4.25 19.39
N LYS A 64 2.72 4.27 18.71
CA LYS A 64 2.37 5.35 17.79
C LYS A 64 2.00 6.61 18.58
N THR A 65 2.92 7.58 18.64
CA THR A 65 2.71 8.86 19.32
C THR A 65 2.64 10.00 18.31
N ALA A 66 1.59 10.82 18.36
CA ALA A 66 1.45 11.98 17.45
C ALA A 66 2.44 13.08 17.83
N THR A 67 3.24 13.55 16.87
CA THR A 67 4.18 14.66 17.09
C THR A 67 3.53 16.04 16.95
N GLY A 68 2.32 16.10 16.36
CA GLY A 68 1.66 17.34 15.96
C GLY A 68 2.18 17.96 14.66
N GLN A 69 3.21 17.37 14.05
CA GLN A 69 3.77 17.83 12.78
C GLN A 69 3.10 17.15 11.59
N MET A 70 3.04 17.86 10.49
CA MET A 70 2.60 17.36 9.19
C MET A 70 3.80 17.29 8.25
N PHE A 71 3.88 16.22 7.47
CA PHE A 71 4.80 16.07 6.34
C PHE A 71 4.03 16.33 5.05
N ASN A 72 4.57 17.15 4.15
CA ASN A 72 4.12 17.29 2.77
C ASN A 72 5.25 16.85 1.82
N LEU A 73 4.93 16.00 0.84
CA LEU A 73 5.94 15.41 -0.03
C LEU A 73 6.60 16.44 -0.94
N LEU A 74 5.82 17.25 -1.66
CA LEU A 74 6.37 18.16 -2.65
C LEU A 74 7.14 19.31 -2.01
N GLU A 75 6.71 19.77 -0.83
CA GLU A 75 7.47 20.73 -0.02
C GLU A 75 8.85 20.17 0.35
N ALA A 76 8.89 18.97 0.94
CA ALA A 76 10.15 18.33 1.31
C ALA A 76 11.06 18.04 0.09
N ALA A 77 10.46 17.63 -1.03
CA ALA A 77 11.17 17.34 -2.27
C ALA A 77 11.73 18.60 -2.95
N SER A 78 11.20 19.79 -2.65
CA SER A 78 11.73 21.07 -3.15
C SER A 78 13.07 21.44 -2.52
N GLU A 79 13.34 20.94 -1.31
CA GLU A 79 14.55 21.26 -0.55
C GLU A 79 15.65 20.21 -0.75
N LYS A 80 15.27 18.93 -0.86
CA LYS A 80 16.21 17.80 -0.94
C LYS A 80 15.60 16.57 -1.59
N PRO A 81 16.42 15.65 -2.12
CA PRO A 81 15.93 14.35 -2.58
C PRO A 81 15.23 13.56 -1.45
N VAL A 82 14.13 12.90 -1.79
CA VAL A 82 13.31 12.11 -0.85
C VAL A 82 13.24 10.66 -1.32
N ALA A 83 13.37 9.72 -0.39
CA ALA A 83 13.09 8.29 -0.61
C ALA A 83 11.88 7.87 0.24
N LEU A 84 10.86 7.29 -0.40
CA LEU A 84 9.69 6.72 0.28
C LEU A 84 9.90 5.23 0.48
N ILE A 85 9.79 4.79 1.73
CA ILE A 85 9.94 3.38 2.12
C ILE A 85 8.60 2.92 2.69
N PHE A 86 7.97 1.94 2.04
CA PHE A 86 6.75 1.32 2.51
C PHE A 86 7.09 0.02 3.24
N GLY A 87 6.72 -0.07 4.52
CA GLY A 87 6.93 -1.26 5.34
C GLY A 87 5.70 -1.58 6.16
N SER A 88 5.43 -2.87 6.37
CA SER A 88 4.48 -3.32 7.38
C SER A 88 5.21 -3.40 8.72
N TYR A 89 4.93 -2.46 9.62
CA TYR A 89 5.31 -2.60 11.02
C TYR A 89 4.16 -3.33 11.72
N THR A 90 4.35 -4.64 11.92
CA THR A 90 3.49 -5.47 12.79
C THR A 90 3.97 -5.38 14.22
#